data_AF-A0A951EBE2-F1
#
_entry.id   AF-A0A951EBE2-F1
#
_cell.length_a   1.000
_cell.length_b   1.000
_cell.length_c   1.000
_cell.angle_alpha   90.00
_cell.angle_beta   90.00
_cell.angle_gamma   90.00
#
_symmetry.space_group_name_H-M   'P 1'
#
loop_
_entity.id
_entity.type
_entity.pdbx_description
1 polymer ?
#
loop_
_entity_poly.entity_id
_entity_poly.type
_entity_poly.pdbx_seq_one_letter_code
_entity_poly.pdbx_strand_id
1 'polypeptide(L)'
;MRTDAAGATHAFTHHLAVLGVEFSVGAYLHYFDIHTVVNQLPEQAWTPAYQVRTPRAGQHGTVIEPREGAWVAEATGLVDLTAWPARNRLILRRERPHPGAQLRITDVNGHRIVGMRTNIAGT
;
A
#
# COMPACT_ATOMS: atom_id res chain seq x y z
N MET A 1 -14.08 6.34 -1.47
CA MET A 1 -13.69 6.35 -2.91
C MET A 1 -12.46 5.47 -3.12
N ARG A 2 -12.43 4.67 -4.19
CA ARG A 2 -11.24 3.93 -4.61
C ARG A 2 -10.94 4.19 -6.07
N THR A 3 -9.71 4.55 -6.39
CA THR A 3 -9.23 4.77 -7.76
C THR A 3 -7.78 4.30 -7.88
N ASP A 4 -7.31 4.15 -9.11
CA ASP A 4 -5.92 3.80 -9.39
C ASP A 4 -4.99 5.02 -9.19
N ALA A 5 -3.78 4.97 -9.75
CA ALA A 5 -2.84 6.06 -9.62
C ALA A 5 -3.26 7.31 -10.40
N ALA A 6 -4.05 7.20 -11.48
CA ALA A 6 -4.48 8.37 -12.26
C ALA A 6 -5.37 9.31 -11.45
N GLY A 7 -6.16 8.77 -10.53
CA GLY A 7 -6.94 9.55 -9.56
C GLY A 7 -6.12 10.16 -8.43
N ALA A 8 -4.82 9.88 -8.35
CA ALA A 8 -3.97 10.27 -7.25
C ALA A 8 -3.37 11.68 -7.46
N THR A 9 -4.24 12.68 -7.62
CA THR A 9 -3.90 14.10 -7.77
C THR A 9 -4.21 14.89 -6.50
N HIS A 10 -3.47 15.98 -6.26
CA HIS A 10 -3.71 16.86 -5.11
C HIS A 10 -5.16 17.38 -5.10
N ALA A 11 -5.60 17.98 -6.22
CA ALA A 11 -6.94 18.58 -6.32
C ALA A 11 -8.05 17.58 -6.03
N PHE A 12 -7.97 16.37 -6.60
CA PHE A 12 -9.00 15.35 -6.40
C PHE A 12 -9.04 14.85 -4.95
N THR A 13 -7.88 14.53 -4.36
CA THR A 13 -7.81 14.02 -2.98
C THR A 13 -8.18 15.09 -1.94
N HIS A 14 -7.81 16.35 -2.15
CA HIS A 14 -8.28 17.47 -1.32
C HIS A 14 -9.79 17.65 -1.42
N HIS A 15 -10.37 17.58 -2.62
CA HIS A 15 -11.81 17.67 -2.79
C HIS A 15 -12.56 16.57 -2.03
N LEU A 16 -12.10 15.31 -2.12
CA LEU A 16 -12.65 14.20 -1.34
C LEU A 16 -12.54 14.44 0.17
N ALA A 17 -11.39 14.94 0.63
CA ALA A 17 -11.17 15.22 2.05
C ALA A 17 -12.11 16.33 2.58
N VAL A 18 -12.33 17.40 1.81
CA VAL A 18 -13.28 18.48 2.16
C VAL A 18 -14.71 17.95 2.30
N LEU A 19 -15.09 16.96 1.47
CA LEU A 19 -16.40 16.30 1.55
C LEU A 19 -16.49 15.25 2.67
N GLY A 20 -15.42 15.04 3.45
CA GLY A 20 -15.37 14.00 4.47
C GLY A 20 -15.33 12.58 3.89
N VAL A 21 -15.00 12.42 2.61
CA VAL A 21 -14.94 11.12 1.94
C VAL A 21 -13.61 10.46 2.20
N GLU A 22 -13.66 9.25 2.76
CA GLU A 22 -12.50 8.38 2.86
C GLU A 22 -12.07 7.87 1.47
N PHE A 23 -10.77 7.78 1.24
CA PHE A 23 -10.22 7.37 -0.05
C PHE A 23 -9.05 6.41 0.04
N SER A 24 -8.85 5.69 -1.05
CA SER A 24 -7.70 4.84 -1.34
C SER A 24 -7.31 5.03 -2.81
N VAL A 25 -6.13 5.59 -3.07
CA VAL A 25 -5.63 5.92 -4.42
C VAL A 25 -4.24 5.35 -4.66
N GLY A 26 -3.98 4.80 -5.83
CA GLY A 26 -2.65 4.28 -6.17
C GLY A 26 -1.56 5.35 -6.00
N ALA A 27 -0.39 5.00 -5.48
CA ALA A 27 0.70 5.96 -5.31
C ALA A 27 1.68 5.90 -6.49
N TYR A 28 2.01 7.06 -7.05
CA TYR A 28 3.13 7.22 -7.97
C TYR A 28 4.43 7.27 -7.17
N LEU A 29 5.06 6.11 -7.00
CA LEU A 29 6.24 5.96 -6.13
C LEU A 29 7.49 6.70 -6.63
N HIS A 30 7.56 7.04 -7.91
CA HIS A 30 8.69 7.78 -8.50
C HIS A 30 8.83 9.23 -7.97
N TYR A 31 7.80 9.76 -7.29
CA TYR A 31 7.90 11.06 -6.61
C TYR A 31 8.57 10.97 -5.23
N PHE A 32 8.90 9.76 -4.76
CA PHE A 32 9.61 9.53 -3.50
C PHE A 32 10.95 8.87 -3.80
N ASP A 33 11.93 9.06 -2.92
CA ASP A 33 13.10 8.17 -2.87
C ASP A 33 12.70 6.83 -2.25
N ILE A 34 11.95 6.04 -3.04
CA ILE A 34 11.30 4.83 -2.56
C ILE A 34 12.30 3.77 -2.11
N HIS A 35 13.50 3.74 -2.71
CA HIS A 35 14.53 2.80 -2.32
C HIS A 35 15.06 3.10 -0.92
N THR A 36 15.37 4.37 -0.63
CA THR A 36 15.77 4.79 0.72
C THR A 36 14.66 4.56 1.72
N VAL A 37 13.42 4.93 1.40
CA VAL A 37 12.25 4.72 2.28
C VAL A 37 12.07 3.24 2.63
N VAL A 38 12.09 2.35 1.63
CA VAL A 38 11.94 0.90 1.87
C VAL A 38 13.08 0.35 2.73
N ASN A 39 14.31 0.83 2.53
CA ASN A 39 15.48 0.39 3.31
C ASN A 39 15.49 0.93 4.75
N GLN A 40 14.79 2.03 5.03
CA GLN A 40 14.65 2.58 6.38
C GLN A 40 13.55 1.90 7.20
N LEU A 41 12.58 1.25 6.55
CA LEU A 41 11.54 0.49 7.25
C LEU A 41 12.15 -0.75 7.90
N PRO A 42 12.09 -0.88 9.23
CA PRO A 42 12.63 -2.06 9.90
C PRO A 42 11.73 -3.28 9.63
N GLU A 43 12.29 -4.48 9.77
CA GLU A 43 11.57 -5.71 9.41
C GLU A 43 10.23 -5.85 10.15
N GLN A 44 10.17 -5.47 11.44
CA GLN A 44 8.95 -5.51 12.24
C GLN A 44 7.85 -4.54 11.80
N ALA A 45 8.16 -3.53 10.97
CA ALA A 45 7.15 -2.63 10.41
C ALA A 45 6.36 -3.32 9.27
N TRP A 46 6.88 -4.41 8.71
CA TRP A 46 6.22 -5.17 7.66
C TRP A 46 5.32 -6.25 8.25
N THR A 47 4.02 -6.06 8.13
CA THR A 47 3.02 -7.04 8.55
C THR A 47 2.57 -7.90 7.37
N PRO A 48 2.17 -9.17 7.58
CA PRO A 48 1.65 -9.99 6.50
C PRO A 48 0.43 -9.34 5.85
N ALA A 49 0.39 -9.34 4.51
CA ALA A 49 -0.85 -9.05 3.81
C ALA A 49 -1.79 -10.24 3.96
N TYR A 50 -3.09 -10.00 4.10
CA TYR A 50 -4.07 -11.07 4.25
C TYR A 50 -4.85 -11.31 2.95
N GLN A 51 -5.28 -12.55 2.74
CA GLN A 51 -6.15 -12.96 1.65
C GLN A 51 -7.33 -13.77 2.17
N VAL A 52 -8.44 -13.69 1.46
CA VAL A 52 -9.54 -14.63 1.65
C VAL A 52 -9.21 -15.89 0.86
N ARG A 53 -9.26 -17.05 1.52
CA ARG A 53 -9.19 -18.34 0.83
C ARG A 53 -10.54 -19.04 0.82
N THR A 54 -10.70 -19.92 -0.15
CA THR A 54 -11.84 -20.85 -0.18
C THR A 54 -11.81 -21.74 1.06
N PRO A 55 -12.95 -21.93 1.75
CA PRO A 55 -13.06 -22.87 2.87
C PRO A 55 -12.70 -24.29 2.42
N ARG A 56 -12.00 -25.05 3.28
CA ARG A 56 -11.77 -26.50 3.05
C ARG A 56 -13.06 -27.27 3.37
N ALA A 57 -13.17 -28.52 2.92
CA ALA A 57 -14.27 -29.40 3.31
C ALA A 57 -14.44 -29.41 4.85
N GLY A 58 -15.67 -29.15 5.31
CA GLY A 58 -16.00 -29.03 6.74
C GLY A 58 -15.81 -27.63 7.34
N GLN A 59 -15.19 -26.68 6.63
CA GLN A 59 -15.13 -25.28 7.05
C GLN A 59 -16.27 -24.47 6.44
N HIS A 60 -16.84 -23.56 7.22
CA HIS A 60 -17.92 -22.66 6.79
C HIS A 60 -17.51 -21.20 7.04
N GLY A 61 -18.08 -20.27 6.26
CA GLY A 61 -17.81 -18.83 6.37
C GLY A 61 -16.52 -18.39 5.68
N THR A 62 -16.23 -17.09 5.76
CA THR A 62 -15.02 -16.50 5.17
C THR A 62 -13.79 -16.88 5.99
N VAL A 63 -12.79 -17.47 5.33
CA VAL A 63 -11.49 -17.75 5.96
C VAL A 63 -10.48 -16.72 5.48
N ILE A 64 -9.91 -15.96 6.42
CA ILE A 64 -8.86 -14.98 6.18
C ILE A 64 -7.55 -15.57 6.68
N GLU A 65 -6.50 -15.55 5.85
CA GLU A 65 -5.17 -16.04 6.21
C GLU A 65 -4.07 -15.12 5.66
N PRO A 66 -2.86 -15.14 6.25
CA PRO A 66 -1.70 -14.47 5.67
C PRO A 66 -1.42 -14.98 4.25
N ARG A 67 -1.15 -14.06 3.33
CA ARG A 67 -0.70 -14.36 1.98
C ARG A 67 0.81 -14.52 2.00
N GLU A 68 1.28 -15.74 1.71
CA GLU A 68 2.70 -16.00 1.58
C GLU A 68 3.34 -15.06 0.54
N GLY A 69 4.52 -14.53 0.87
CA GLY A 69 5.27 -13.68 -0.04
C GLY A 69 4.68 -12.29 -0.21
N ALA A 70 3.77 -11.82 0.65
CA ALA A 70 3.21 -10.47 0.56
C ALA A 70 3.10 -9.82 1.94
N TRP A 71 3.57 -8.57 2.02
CA TRP A 71 3.57 -7.78 3.25
C TRP A 71 3.18 -6.34 2.97
N VAL A 72 2.72 -5.64 4.01
CA VAL A 72 2.40 -4.22 3.98
C VAL A 72 3.13 -3.48 5.10
N ALA A 73 3.49 -2.23 4.87
CA ALA A 73 4.07 -1.35 5.86
C ALA A 73 3.57 0.07 5.64
N GLU A 74 3.43 0.83 6.73
CA GLU A 74 3.17 2.26 6.65
C GLU A 74 4.50 3.03 6.54
N ALA A 75 4.63 3.85 5.50
CA ALA A 75 5.80 4.66 5.22
C ALA A 75 5.55 6.17 5.44
N THR A 76 4.39 6.54 5.99
CA THR A 76 3.94 7.93 6.15
C THR A 76 4.99 8.83 6.81
N GLY A 77 5.67 8.34 7.86
CA GLY A 77 6.70 9.11 8.59
C GLY A 77 8.04 9.26 7.86
N LEU A 78 8.21 8.63 6.70
CA LEU A 78 9.46 8.61 5.93
C LEU A 78 9.38 9.42 4.63
N VAL A 79 8.22 10.01 4.33
CA VAL A 79 7.99 10.78 3.10
C VAL A 79 7.33 12.12 3.41
N ASP A 80 7.63 13.14 2.61
CA ASP A 80 6.92 14.42 2.68
C ASP A 80 5.55 14.30 2.01
N LEU A 81 4.49 14.43 2.80
CA LEU A 81 3.09 14.44 2.34
C LEU A 81 2.41 15.79 2.55
N THR A 82 3.16 16.87 2.81
CA THR A 82 2.60 18.20 3.13
C THR A 82 1.71 18.77 2.02
N ALA A 83 1.93 18.39 0.76
CA ALA A 83 1.08 18.80 -0.36
C ALA A 83 -0.27 18.03 -0.45
N TRP A 84 -0.44 16.98 0.34
CA TRP A 84 -1.64 16.13 0.37
C TRP A 84 -2.61 16.57 1.49
N PRO A 85 -3.90 16.19 1.43
CA PRO A 85 -4.85 16.51 2.49
C PRO A 85 -4.42 15.96 3.85
N ALA A 86 -4.91 16.57 4.93
CA ALA A 86 -4.65 16.09 6.29
C ALA A 86 -4.99 14.60 6.44
N ARG A 87 -4.23 13.92 7.31
CA ARG A 87 -4.34 12.47 7.55
C ARG A 87 -3.98 11.58 6.35
N ASN A 88 -3.38 12.14 5.29
CA ASN A 88 -2.86 11.31 4.21
C ASN A 88 -1.74 10.39 4.72
N ARG A 89 -1.80 9.13 4.32
CA ARG A 89 -0.88 8.06 4.69
C ARG A 89 -0.37 7.38 3.43
N LEU A 90 0.88 6.94 3.44
CA LEU A 90 1.46 6.10 2.40
C LEU A 90 1.61 4.68 2.94
N ILE A 91 0.87 3.74 2.35
CA ILE A 91 0.96 2.31 2.63
C ILE A 91 1.72 1.66 1.48
N LEU A 92 2.86 1.05 1.79
CA LEU A 92 3.62 0.24 0.87
C LEU A 92 3.20 -1.21 0.98
N ARG A 93 3.22 -1.89 -0.16
CA ARG A 93 3.08 -3.35 -0.25
C ARG A 93 4.30 -3.87 -0.98
N ARG A 94 4.96 -4.85 -0.36
CA ARG A 94 6.03 -5.63 -0.99
C ARG A 94 5.52 -7.03 -1.27
N GLU A 95 5.85 -7.57 -2.43
CA GLU A 95 5.43 -8.93 -2.79
C GLU A 95 6.43 -9.68 -3.67
N ARG A 96 6.49 -11.00 -3.48
CA ARG A 96 7.30 -11.89 -4.30
C ARG A 96 6.74 -11.88 -5.73
N PRO A 97 7.54 -11.49 -6.74
CA PRO A 97 7.07 -11.47 -8.11
C PRO A 97 6.80 -12.88 -8.62
N HIS A 98 5.79 -13.02 -9.47
CA HIS A 98 5.57 -14.26 -10.21
C HIS A 98 6.65 -14.44 -11.29
N PRO A 99 6.98 -15.68 -11.68
CA PRO A 99 7.93 -15.95 -12.76
C PRO A 99 7.57 -15.17 -14.04
N GLY A 100 8.55 -14.48 -14.62
CA GLY A 100 8.38 -13.68 -15.84
C GLY A 100 7.76 -12.29 -15.65
N ALA A 101 7.49 -11.86 -14.42
CA ALA A 101 7.01 -10.50 -14.18
C ALA A 101 8.09 -9.46 -14.53
N GLN A 102 7.75 -8.48 -15.38
CA GLN A 102 8.59 -7.31 -15.61
C GLN A 102 8.39 -6.32 -14.44
N LEU A 103 9.48 -5.99 -13.75
CA LEU A 103 9.44 -5.17 -12.54
C LEU A 103 9.97 -3.78 -12.81
N ARG A 104 9.31 -2.76 -12.24
CA ARG A 104 9.71 -1.35 -12.36
C ARG A 104 10.31 -0.78 -11.07
N ILE A 105 9.90 -1.31 -9.92
CA ILE A 105 10.39 -0.90 -8.59
C ILE A 105 10.50 -2.15 -7.73
N THR A 106 11.71 -2.43 -7.26
CA THR A 106 12.03 -3.61 -6.44
C THR A 106 12.84 -3.25 -5.19
N ASP A 107 12.67 -4.02 -4.13
CA ASP A 107 13.59 -3.98 -2.99
C ASP A 107 14.89 -4.78 -3.25
N VAL A 108 15.80 -4.75 -2.27
CA VAL A 108 17.09 -5.45 -2.31
C VAL A 108 16.96 -6.98 -2.41
N ASN A 109 15.80 -7.54 -2.06
CA ASN A 109 15.51 -8.97 -2.13
C ASN A 109 14.72 -9.35 -3.39
N GLY A 110 14.52 -8.41 -4.31
CA GLY A 110 13.78 -8.62 -5.55
C GLY A 110 12.25 -8.65 -5.40
N HIS A 111 11.70 -8.22 -4.26
CA HIS A 111 10.25 -8.06 -4.13
C HIS A 111 9.76 -6.85 -4.92
N ARG A 112 8.62 -6.99 -5.59
CA ARG A 112 7.91 -5.87 -6.20
C ARG A 112 7.38 -4.94 -5.12
N ILE A 113 7.59 -3.64 -5.27
CA ILE A 113 7.02 -2.62 -4.40
C ILE A 113 5.89 -1.88 -5.12
N VAL A 114 4.74 -1.77 -4.45
CA VAL A 114 3.61 -0.94 -4.88
C VAL A 114 3.14 -0.08 -3.71
N GLY A 115 2.56 1.08 -4.02
CA GLY A 115 2.12 2.02 -3.00
C GLY A 115 0.66 2.40 -3.14
N MET A 116 0.03 2.70 -2.02
CA MET A 116 -1.33 3.18 -1.91
C MET A 116 -1.33 4.38 -0.96
N ARG A 117 -2.07 5.44 -1.32
CA ARG A 117 -2.35 6.55 -0.40
C ARG A 117 -3.77 6.51 0.11
N THR A 118 -3.96 6.88 1.36
CA THR A 118 -5.26 6.86 2.01
C THR A 118 -5.37 7.90 3.12
N ASN A 119 -6.58 8.36 3.43
CA ASN A 119 -6.89 9.15 4.63
C ASN A 119 -7.66 8.34 5.70
N ILE A 120 -7.83 7.03 5.48
CA ILE A 120 -8.49 6.11 6.41
C ILE A 120 -7.59 5.95 7.65
N ALA A 121 -8.21 5.95 8.83
CA ALA A 121 -7.51 5.76 10.10
C ALA A 121 -6.75 4.40 10.13
N GLY A 122 -5.59 4.37 10.78
CA GLY A 122 -4.88 3.12 11.04
C GLY A 122 -5.64 2.29 12.07
N THR A 123 -5.73 0.98 11.83
CA THR A 123 -6.18 0.00 12.82
C THR A 123 -5.02 -0.49 13.66
#